data_AF-A0A7V4N5U7-F1
#
_entry.id   AF-A0A7V4N5U7-F1
#
_cell.length_a   1.000
_cell.length_b   1.000
_cell.length_c   1.000
_cell.angle_alpha   90.00
_cell.angle_beta   90.00
_cell.angle_gamma   90.00
#
_symmetry.space_group_name_H-M   'P 1'
#
loop_
_entity.id
_entity.type
_entity.pdbx_description
1 polymer ?
#
loop_
_entity_poly.entity_id
_entity_poly.type
_entity_poly.pdbx_seq_one_letter_code
_entity_poly.pdbx_strand_id
1 'polypeptide(L)'
;DRHRILFCVLSRPSPIQSSDLSRALEFQGIRNHCRIDLPPLTAEASQQLLASLFGPNELHPDAQAIIQGWMQGNPFFLKELILFLAAQGIVEPRGAYWRLTQMYPLSSLRFPPTLRGLTMANLDRLPEELQEVLHCAAVIGSSFSLTLLQAVMSRERPTGPLGDRIEEIVRRGLVEPSALDPDTYIFRHVIVQESIYDRLLSQHRQRLHRLVAEEMERLQATDPSVSVELIAYHFIQAGLPARAVRYLIRSGQRAQGYAASKLAIEHYTAALVALEYAPRHESERLEVEIGLADAYLQSRQYDEAISHYQSALDLCDNLEQRIRLHQTLSAAYAAENNLERAWAHLEAALEILSEGEIPATSVIRGRVFADCAQIEWRMGNRRRAELWAREAAAILEGTSEHNSLAASYQTLGQVYAMLGQHSLASSYNLRATAHLRATGRLQPESAAAPTTR
;
A
#
# COMPACT_ATOMS: atom_id res chain seq x y z
N ASP A 1 -6.29 -29.41 11.18
CA ASP A 1 -5.72 -28.78 12.39
C ASP A 1 -5.99 -27.28 12.43
N ARG A 2 -6.74 -26.81 13.43
CA ARG A 2 -7.01 -25.38 13.65
C ARG A 2 -6.33 -24.94 14.95
N HIS A 3 -5.06 -24.59 14.88
CA HIS A 3 -4.40 -23.92 16.00
C HIS A 3 -5.03 -22.53 16.18
N ARG A 4 -5.60 -22.26 17.36
CA ARG A 4 -6.08 -20.93 17.72
C ARG A 4 -4.87 -20.04 17.94
N ILE A 5 -4.74 -18.99 17.15
CA ILE A 5 -3.65 -18.01 17.25
C ILE A 5 -4.13 -16.88 18.17
N LEU A 6 -3.32 -16.53 19.18
CA LEU A 6 -3.51 -15.36 20.02
C LEU A 6 -2.65 -14.22 19.46
N PHE A 7 -3.28 -13.09 19.15
CA PHE A 7 -2.57 -11.88 18.73
C PHE A 7 -2.39 -10.93 19.91
N CYS A 8 -1.16 -10.48 20.14
CA CYS A 8 -0.84 -9.37 21.04
C CYS A 8 -0.42 -8.18 20.18
N VAL A 9 -1.20 -7.09 20.22
CA VAL A 9 -0.96 -5.91 19.38
C VAL A 9 -0.61 -4.73 20.26
N LEU A 10 0.55 -4.12 20.00
CA LEU A 10 1.00 -2.89 20.63
C LEU A 10 0.69 -1.73 19.69
N SER A 11 0.00 -0.69 20.16
CA SER A 11 -0.32 0.49 19.36
C SER A 11 -0.23 1.76 20.20
N ARG A 12 0.07 2.90 19.56
CA ARG A 12 -0.01 4.22 20.20
C ARG A 12 -1.39 4.81 19.94
N PRO A 13 -2.04 5.45 20.94
CA PRO A 13 -3.30 6.13 20.71
C PRO A 13 -3.05 7.36 19.83
N SER A 14 -3.37 7.27 18.53
CA SER A 14 -3.51 8.45 17.68
C SER A 14 -4.89 9.07 17.92
N PRO A 15 -5.00 10.41 17.99
CA PRO A 15 -6.30 11.09 18.11
C PRO A 15 -7.24 10.80 16.93
N ILE A 16 -6.73 10.24 15.82
CA ILE A 16 -7.51 9.87 14.64
C ILE A 16 -7.76 8.34 14.55
N GLN A 17 -6.91 7.48 15.14
CA GLN A 17 -6.99 6.01 14.97
C GLN A 17 -7.29 5.19 16.24
N SER A 18 -7.19 5.78 17.45
CA SER A 18 -7.36 5.02 18.71
C SER A 18 -8.78 4.49 18.93
N SER A 19 -9.78 5.05 18.22
CA SER A 19 -11.14 4.54 18.16
C SER A 19 -11.34 3.43 17.12
N ASP A 20 -10.41 3.21 16.21
CA ASP A 20 -10.63 2.32 15.06
C ASP A 20 -10.22 0.88 15.31
N LEU A 21 -9.18 0.56 16.09
CA LEU A 21 -8.78 -0.85 16.21
C LEU A 21 -9.83 -1.68 16.97
N SER A 22 -10.30 -1.20 18.12
CA SER A 22 -11.37 -1.88 18.87
C SER A 22 -12.68 -1.92 18.07
N ARG A 23 -13.06 -0.80 17.41
CA ARG A 23 -14.24 -0.78 16.53
C ARG A 23 -14.09 -1.67 15.31
N ALA A 24 -12.91 -1.76 14.71
CA ALA A 24 -12.63 -2.62 13.57
C ALA A 24 -12.63 -4.10 13.97
N LEU A 25 -12.07 -4.44 15.14
CA LEU A 25 -12.13 -5.78 15.71
C LEU A 25 -13.59 -6.18 16.02
N GLU A 26 -14.38 -5.27 16.62
CA GLU A 26 -15.81 -5.48 16.86
C GLU A 26 -16.62 -5.59 15.57
N PHE A 27 -16.36 -4.71 14.59
CA PHE A 27 -16.99 -4.73 13.27
C PHE A 27 -16.68 -6.01 12.49
N GLN A 28 -15.45 -6.55 12.63
CA GLN A 28 -15.08 -7.84 12.07
C GLN A 28 -15.55 -9.04 12.91
N GLY A 29 -16.32 -8.82 13.98
CA GLY A 29 -16.93 -9.88 14.79
C GLY A 29 -15.95 -10.59 15.74
N ILE A 30 -14.77 -10.02 16.00
CA ILE A 30 -13.79 -10.56 16.95
C ILE A 30 -14.21 -10.16 18.36
N ARG A 31 -15.02 -11.03 18.99
CA ARG A 31 -15.61 -10.79 20.33
C ARG A 31 -14.65 -11.04 21.50
N ASN A 32 -13.58 -11.81 21.29
CA ASN A 32 -12.64 -12.19 22.35
C ASN A 32 -11.37 -11.32 22.27
N HIS A 33 -11.46 -10.07 22.71
CA HIS A 33 -10.30 -9.20 22.84
C HIS A 33 -10.27 -8.56 24.24
N CYS A 34 -9.06 -8.27 24.73
CA CYS A 34 -8.85 -7.54 25.98
C CYS A 34 -7.96 -6.34 25.67
N ARG A 35 -8.41 -5.14 26.04
CA ARG A 35 -7.63 -3.91 25.90
C ARG A 35 -6.95 -3.61 27.24
N ILE A 36 -5.64 -3.41 27.20
CA ILE A 36 -4.84 -2.97 28.34
C ILE A 36 -4.26 -1.61 27.99
N ASP A 37 -4.79 -0.56 28.61
CA ASP A 37 -4.22 0.77 28.48
C ASP A 37 -2.98 0.88 29.37
N LEU A 38 -1.88 1.40 28.83
CA LEU A 38 -0.62 1.62 29.55
C LEU A 38 -0.50 3.12 29.89
N PRO A 39 -1.02 3.58 31.04
CA PRO A 39 -0.85 4.97 31.46
C PRO A 39 0.61 5.26 31.85
N PRO A 40 0.99 6.55 31.97
CA PRO A 40 2.25 6.91 32.62
C PRO A 40 2.39 6.21 33.99
N LEU A 41 3.60 5.80 34.33
CA LEU A 41 3.90 5.20 35.62
C LEU A 41 3.44 6.12 36.76
N THR A 42 2.81 5.53 37.78
CA THR A 42 2.50 6.25 39.02
C THR A 42 3.79 6.64 39.75
N ALA A 43 3.68 7.48 40.77
CA ALA A 43 4.82 7.87 41.59
C ALA A 43 5.46 6.65 42.27
N GLU A 44 4.63 5.72 42.77
CA GLU A 44 5.06 4.48 43.41
C GLU A 44 5.74 3.54 42.42
N ALA A 45 5.16 3.36 41.22
CA ALA A 45 5.77 2.54 40.18
C ALA A 45 7.09 3.14 39.66
N SER A 46 7.16 4.47 39.56
CA SER A 46 8.39 5.19 39.22
C SER A 46 9.47 5.04 40.30
N GLN A 47 9.08 5.08 41.58
CA GLN A 47 9.97 4.80 42.71
C GLN A 47 10.53 3.38 42.65
N GLN A 48 9.67 2.39 42.41
CA GLN A 48 10.09 0.99 42.29
C GLN A 48 11.05 0.81 41.12
N LEU A 49 10.79 1.45 39.97
CA LEU A 49 11.69 1.41 38.82
C LEU A 49 13.05 2.05 39.15
N LEU A 50 13.08 3.21 39.81
CA LEU A 50 14.34 3.84 40.23
C LEU A 50 15.13 2.98 41.22
N ALA A 51 14.46 2.41 42.21
CA ALA A 51 15.10 1.51 43.17
C ALA A 51 15.66 0.26 42.49
N SER A 52 15.00 -0.25 41.44
CA SER A 52 15.50 -1.38 40.65
C SER A 52 16.77 -1.04 39.86
N LEU A 53 16.95 0.22 39.46
CA LEU A 53 18.06 0.67 38.63
C LEU A 53 19.27 1.12 39.43
N PHE A 54 19.07 1.77 40.58
CA PHE A 54 20.16 2.29 41.42
C PHE A 54 20.45 1.41 42.64
N GLY A 55 19.60 0.43 42.93
CA GLY A 55 19.66 -0.39 44.13
C GLY A 55 18.88 0.23 45.31
N PRO A 56 18.48 -0.60 46.29
CA PRO A 56 17.72 -0.13 47.44
C PRO A 56 18.58 0.83 48.29
N ASN A 57 18.06 2.03 48.56
CA ASN A 57 18.65 3.07 49.40
C ASN A 57 19.98 3.70 48.90
N GLU A 58 20.40 3.49 47.64
CA GLU A 58 21.60 4.18 47.11
C GLU A 58 21.30 5.58 46.55
N LEU A 59 20.04 5.92 46.27
CA LEU A 59 19.59 7.25 45.84
C LEU A 59 19.10 8.08 47.02
N HIS A 60 19.67 9.29 47.20
CA HIS A 60 19.15 10.25 48.18
C HIS A 60 17.70 10.66 47.84
N PRO A 61 16.80 10.86 48.83
CA PRO A 61 15.39 11.21 48.58
C PRO A 61 15.21 12.44 47.67
N ASP A 62 16.04 13.47 47.83
CA ASP A 62 15.99 14.68 46.99
C ASP A 62 16.32 14.36 45.52
N ALA A 63 17.32 13.50 45.29
CA ALA A 63 17.71 13.08 43.95
C ALA A 63 16.60 12.26 43.29
N GLN A 64 15.96 11.38 44.07
CA GLN A 64 14.83 10.58 43.62
C GLN A 64 13.64 11.47 43.22
N ALA A 65 13.27 12.46 44.04
CA ALA A 65 12.18 13.39 43.75
C ALA A 65 12.44 14.21 42.47
N ILE A 66 13.67 14.68 42.28
CA ILE A 66 14.08 15.41 41.07
C ILE A 66 13.94 14.53 39.83
N ILE A 67 14.50 13.32 39.87
CA ILE A 67 14.45 12.37 38.73
C ILE A 67 13.00 11.98 38.42
N GLN A 68 12.18 11.71 39.43
CA GLN A 68 10.75 11.41 39.25
C GLN A 68 9.99 12.57 38.60
N GLY A 69 10.26 13.80 39.02
CA GLY A 69 9.67 15.00 38.42
C GLY A 69 9.98 15.12 36.93
N TRP A 70 11.18 14.71 36.50
CA TRP A 70 11.58 14.74 35.09
C TRP A 70 10.98 13.62 34.26
N MET A 71 10.85 12.42 34.81
CA MET A 71 10.37 11.25 34.07
C MET A 71 8.95 11.42 33.53
N GLN A 72 8.09 12.22 34.19
CA GLN A 72 6.67 12.35 33.88
C GLN A 72 5.96 10.99 33.68
N GLY A 73 6.40 9.96 34.42
CA GLY A 73 5.89 8.59 34.32
C GLY A 73 6.29 7.81 33.05
N ASN A 74 7.22 8.31 32.22
CA ASN A 74 7.67 7.63 31.02
C ASN A 74 8.95 6.78 31.30
N PRO A 75 8.89 5.43 31.26
CA PRO A 75 10.05 4.58 31.50
C PRO A 75 11.20 4.80 30.51
N PHE A 76 10.87 5.13 29.26
CA PHE A 76 11.87 5.40 28.23
C PHE A 76 12.62 6.72 28.49
N PHE A 77 11.94 7.72 29.07
CA PHE A 77 12.60 8.95 29.52
C PHE A 77 13.66 8.66 30.58
N LEU A 78 13.36 7.80 31.56
CA LEU A 78 14.32 7.42 32.58
C LEU A 78 15.58 6.76 32.00
N LYS A 79 15.40 5.85 31.04
CA LYS A 79 16.53 5.21 30.35
C LYS A 79 17.44 6.26 29.69
N GLU A 80 16.86 7.16 28.91
CA GLU A 80 17.60 8.21 28.23
C GLU A 80 18.27 9.20 29.21
N LEU A 81 17.63 9.44 30.36
CA LEU A 81 18.14 10.27 31.46
C LEU A 81 19.37 9.63 32.10
N ILE A 82 19.32 8.35 32.40
CA ILE A 82 20.47 7.61 32.96
C ILE A 82 21.63 7.61 31.98
N LEU A 83 21.38 7.35 30.69
CA LEU A 83 22.42 7.40 29.66
C LEU A 83 23.07 8.80 29.56
N PHE A 84 22.25 9.86 29.64
CA PHE A 84 22.74 11.23 29.62
C PHE A 84 23.62 11.55 30.82
N LEU A 85 23.19 11.17 32.02
CA LEU A 85 23.94 11.35 33.27
C LEU A 85 25.23 10.52 33.26
N ALA A 86 25.18 9.31 32.71
CA ALA A 86 26.34 8.41 32.62
C ALA A 86 27.43 9.02 31.74
N ALA A 87 27.03 9.57 30.60
CA ALA A 87 27.94 10.26 29.70
C ALA A 87 28.49 11.60 30.26
N GLN A 88 27.89 12.16 31.31
CA GLN A 88 28.46 13.28 32.08
C GLN A 88 29.37 12.82 33.23
N GLY A 89 29.53 11.50 33.42
CA GLY A 89 30.25 10.95 34.56
C GLY A 89 29.56 11.24 35.88
N ILE A 90 28.24 11.46 35.89
CA ILE A 90 27.42 11.71 37.09
C ILE A 90 26.86 10.39 37.65
N VAL A 91 26.61 9.42 36.77
CA VAL A 91 26.32 8.05 37.17
C VAL A 91 27.30 7.09 36.50
N GLU A 92 27.61 5.99 37.17
CA GLU A 92 28.44 4.92 36.61
C GLU A 92 27.78 3.55 36.83
N PRO A 93 27.99 2.59 35.93
CA PRO A 93 27.51 1.23 36.12
C PRO A 93 28.31 0.53 37.24
N ARG A 94 27.60 -0.11 38.16
CA ARG A 94 28.13 -0.92 39.26
C ARG A 94 27.39 -2.27 39.30
N GLY A 95 27.87 -3.24 38.52
CA GLY A 95 27.21 -4.54 38.37
C GLY A 95 25.84 -4.38 37.72
N ALA A 96 24.77 -4.77 38.42
CA ALA A 96 23.39 -4.64 37.93
C ALA A 96 22.77 -3.25 38.19
N TYR A 97 23.46 -2.37 38.91
CA TYR A 97 22.93 -1.08 39.35
C TYR A 97 23.72 0.10 38.79
N TRP A 98 23.16 1.30 38.87
CA TRP A 98 23.80 2.57 38.62
C TRP A 98 24.15 3.25 39.95
N ARG A 99 25.33 3.86 40.03
CA ARG A 99 25.77 4.63 41.20
C ARG A 99 26.01 6.07 40.82
N LEU A 100 25.58 7.03 41.66
CA LEU A 100 25.96 8.43 41.52
C LEU A 100 27.44 8.60 41.89
N THR A 101 28.25 9.09 40.96
CA THR A 101 29.71 9.28 41.11
C THR A 101 30.07 10.56 41.86
N GLN A 102 29.15 11.53 41.95
CA GLN A 102 29.37 12.78 42.69
C GLN A 102 28.15 13.22 43.51
N MET A 103 28.43 13.84 44.66
CA MET A 103 27.46 14.57 45.48
C MET A 103 27.23 15.98 44.89
N TYR A 104 26.95 16.06 43.59
CA TYR A 104 26.56 17.32 42.94
C TYR A 104 25.05 17.52 43.09
N PRO A 105 24.56 18.72 43.43
CA PRO A 105 23.12 18.95 43.48
C PRO A 105 22.54 18.80 42.07
N LEU A 106 21.76 17.74 41.84
CA LEU A 106 21.09 17.47 40.55
C LEU A 106 20.24 18.65 40.06
N SER A 107 19.78 19.50 40.99
CA SER A 107 19.06 20.75 40.72
C SER A 107 19.88 21.81 39.95
N SER A 108 21.20 21.68 39.90
CA SER A 108 22.10 22.60 39.17
C SER A 108 22.35 22.20 37.71
N LEU A 109 21.92 20.99 37.30
CA LEU A 109 22.14 20.49 35.95
C LEU A 109 21.17 21.13 34.95
N ARG A 110 21.70 21.61 33.82
CA ARG A 110 20.86 21.97 32.67
C ARG A 110 20.43 20.71 31.95
N PHE A 111 19.14 20.42 32.00
CA PHE A 111 18.54 19.23 31.41
C PHE A 111 17.64 19.59 30.22
N PRO A 112 17.68 18.82 29.11
CA PRO A 112 16.65 18.92 28.10
C PRO A 112 15.29 18.57 28.72
N PRO A 113 14.28 19.46 28.65
CA PRO A 113 12.99 19.24 29.31
C PRO A 113 12.10 18.24 28.56
N THR A 114 12.52 17.77 27.38
CA THR A 114 11.75 16.88 26.52
C THR A 114 12.53 15.61 26.22
N LEU A 115 11.81 14.49 26.09
CA LEU A 115 12.37 13.21 25.66
C LEU A 115 13.17 13.36 24.36
N ARG A 116 12.63 14.13 23.42
CA ARG A 116 13.29 14.41 22.14
C ARG A 116 14.62 15.13 22.32
N GLY A 117 14.67 16.16 23.18
CA GLY A 117 15.91 16.87 23.48
C GLY A 117 16.94 15.99 24.20
N LEU A 118 16.48 15.06 25.02
CA LEU A 118 17.34 14.12 25.74
C LEU A 118 17.94 13.05 24.83
N THR A 119 17.09 12.42 24.01
CA THR A 119 17.54 11.49 22.96
C THR A 119 18.52 12.17 22.01
N MET A 120 18.28 13.44 21.64
CA MET A 120 19.22 14.22 20.83
C MET A 120 20.58 14.40 21.50
N ALA A 121 20.59 14.80 22.77
CA ALA A 121 21.84 14.99 23.50
C ALA A 121 22.64 13.69 23.65
N ASN A 122 21.96 12.55 23.74
CA ASN A 122 22.60 11.24 23.75
C ASN A 122 23.17 10.85 22.38
N LEU A 123 22.43 11.13 21.30
CA LEU A 123 22.89 10.88 19.92
C LEU A 123 24.10 11.74 19.57
N ASP A 124 24.11 13.02 19.97
CA ASP A 124 25.21 13.97 19.72
C ASP A 124 26.56 13.52 20.29
N ARG A 125 26.54 12.64 21.29
CA ARG A 125 27.74 12.12 21.94
C ARG A 125 28.26 10.82 21.34
N LEU A 126 27.52 10.25 20.39
CA LEU A 126 28.00 9.07 19.67
C LEU A 126 29.20 9.44 18.77
N PRO A 127 30.16 8.52 18.57
CA PRO A 127 31.17 8.68 17.54
C PRO A 127 30.53 8.99 16.18
N GLU A 128 31.16 9.87 15.40
CA GLU A 128 30.66 10.32 14.09
C GLU A 128 30.31 9.12 13.19
N GLU A 129 31.13 8.07 13.21
CA GLU A 129 30.93 6.84 12.44
C GLU A 129 29.64 6.09 12.80
N LEU A 130 29.15 6.17 14.04
CA LEU A 130 27.87 5.57 14.46
C LEU A 130 26.69 6.47 14.11
N GLN A 131 26.89 7.80 14.19
CA GLN A 131 25.88 8.77 13.76
C GLN A 131 25.59 8.62 12.27
N GLU A 132 26.62 8.48 11.43
CA GLU A 132 26.47 8.24 9.99
C GLU A 132 25.63 6.99 9.69
N VAL A 133 25.88 5.88 10.41
CA VAL A 133 25.09 4.64 10.28
C VAL A 133 23.62 4.89 10.64
N LEU A 134 23.37 5.57 11.76
CA LEU A 134 22.03 5.85 12.24
C LEU A 134 21.28 6.84 11.34
N HIS A 135 21.96 7.82 10.75
CA HIS A 135 21.39 8.77 9.79
C HIS A 135 20.88 8.03 8.55
N CYS A 136 21.71 7.17 7.97
CA CYS A 136 21.34 6.38 6.79
C CYS A 136 20.21 5.39 7.12
N ALA A 137 20.33 4.65 8.22
CA ALA A 137 19.30 3.72 8.69
C ALA A 137 17.95 4.43 8.92
N ALA A 138 17.97 5.62 9.52
CA ALA A 138 16.76 6.39 9.77
C ALA A 138 16.06 6.85 8.48
N VAL A 139 16.79 7.05 7.38
CA VAL A 139 16.20 7.35 6.07
C VAL A 139 15.61 6.10 5.42
N ILE A 140 16.23 4.92 5.58
CA ILE A 140 15.70 3.65 5.07
C ILE A 140 14.35 3.34 5.73
N GLY A 141 14.27 3.44 7.05
CA GLY A 141 13.01 3.30 7.79
C GLY A 141 13.19 2.80 9.22
N SER A 142 12.07 2.55 9.91
CA SER A 142 12.07 1.99 11.28
C SER A 142 12.55 0.54 11.33
N SER A 143 12.58 -0.15 10.19
CA SER A 143 13.15 -1.47 9.97
C SER A 143 14.00 -1.41 8.69
N PHE A 144 15.20 -1.97 8.70
CA PHE A 144 16.13 -1.91 7.58
C PHE A 144 17.00 -3.17 7.48
N SER A 145 17.32 -3.57 6.26
CA SER A 145 18.29 -4.63 5.97
C SER A 145 19.72 -4.09 6.11
N LEU A 146 20.61 -4.87 6.72
CA LEU A 146 22.03 -4.55 6.83
C LEU A 146 22.69 -4.53 5.45
N THR A 147 22.26 -5.42 4.55
CA THR A 147 22.69 -5.45 3.15
C THR A 147 22.35 -4.14 2.42
N LEU A 148 21.11 -3.65 2.54
CA LEU A 148 20.71 -2.37 1.93
C LEU A 148 21.47 -1.18 2.54
N LEU A 149 21.58 -1.15 3.87
CA LEU A 149 22.31 -0.11 4.59
C LEU A 149 23.78 -0.02 4.14
N GLN A 150 24.47 -1.16 4.05
CA GLN A 150 25.85 -1.24 3.57
C GLN A 150 25.98 -0.74 2.12
N ALA A 151 25.05 -1.09 1.24
CA ALA A 151 25.08 -0.66 -0.16
C ALA A 151 24.93 0.86 -0.29
N VAL A 152 23.99 1.45 0.46
CA VAL A 152 23.75 2.90 0.46
C VAL A 152 24.96 3.65 1.05
N MET A 153 25.47 3.20 2.20
CA MET A 153 26.64 3.82 2.84
C MET A 153 27.88 3.77 1.95
N SER A 154 28.14 2.62 1.29
CA SER A 154 29.27 2.47 0.36
C SER A 154 29.25 3.48 -0.78
N ARG A 155 28.05 3.86 -1.27
CA ARG A 155 27.89 4.86 -2.33
C ARG A 155 27.89 6.29 -1.81
N GLU A 156 27.44 6.51 -0.59
CA GLU A 156 27.46 7.85 0.01
C GLU A 156 28.88 8.28 0.39
N ARG A 157 29.55 7.44 1.18
CA ARG A 157 30.91 7.63 1.67
C ARG A 157 31.48 6.26 2.03
N PRO A 158 32.43 5.72 1.24
CA PRO A 158 33.08 4.45 1.55
C PRO A 158 33.70 4.52 2.95
N THR A 159 33.14 3.74 3.87
CA THR A 159 33.62 3.59 5.24
C THR A 159 34.03 2.14 5.46
N GLY A 160 34.77 1.86 6.54
CA GLY A 160 35.17 0.52 6.92
C GLY A 160 34.00 -0.45 7.15
N PRO A 161 34.24 -1.69 7.56
CA PRO A 161 33.19 -2.69 7.76
C PRO A 161 32.07 -2.17 8.70
N LEU A 162 30.82 -2.46 8.36
CA LEU A 162 29.64 -2.03 9.12
C LEU A 162 29.37 -2.89 10.37
N GLY A 163 29.90 -4.13 10.40
CA GLY A 163 29.66 -5.11 11.47
C GLY A 163 29.91 -4.56 12.88
N ASP A 164 31.14 -4.12 13.16
CA ASP A 164 31.50 -3.62 14.50
C ASP A 164 30.65 -2.40 14.91
N ARG A 165 30.30 -1.55 13.95
CA ARG A 165 29.48 -0.34 14.18
C ARG A 165 28.03 -0.70 14.50
N ILE A 166 27.42 -1.64 13.77
CA ILE A 166 26.05 -2.07 14.06
C ILE A 166 25.97 -2.82 15.39
N GLU A 167 26.97 -3.65 15.72
CA GLU A 167 27.05 -4.33 17.02
C GLU A 167 27.13 -3.35 18.18
N GLU A 168 27.91 -2.27 18.04
CA GLU A 168 27.98 -1.23 19.05
C GLU A 168 26.66 -0.45 19.18
N ILE A 169 25.96 -0.18 18.07
CA ILE A 169 24.63 0.45 18.08
C ILE A 169 23.59 -0.46 18.78
N VAL A 170 23.66 -1.78 18.55
CA VAL A 170 22.83 -2.78 19.26
C VAL A 170 23.16 -2.81 20.75
N ARG A 171 24.44 -2.80 21.12
CA ARG A 171 24.89 -2.77 22.52
C ARG A 171 24.39 -1.52 23.26
N ARG A 172 24.30 -0.39 22.55
CA ARG A 172 23.71 0.87 23.06
C ARG A 172 22.17 0.84 23.10
N GLY A 173 21.55 -0.21 22.55
CA GLY A 173 20.10 -0.42 22.61
C GLY A 173 19.29 0.58 21.79
N LEU A 174 19.88 1.07 20.68
CA LEU A 174 19.22 1.96 19.72
C LEU A 174 18.47 1.17 18.64
N VAL A 175 19.05 0.04 18.22
CA VAL A 175 18.46 -0.92 17.29
C VAL A 175 18.57 -2.34 17.85
N GLU A 176 17.81 -3.26 17.29
CA GLU A 176 17.86 -4.69 17.61
C GLU A 176 17.66 -5.55 16.37
N PRO A 177 18.25 -6.75 16.30
CA PRO A 177 18.02 -7.66 15.19
C PRO A 177 16.58 -8.16 15.19
N SER A 178 16.01 -8.31 13.99
CA SER A 178 14.69 -8.88 13.79
C SER A 178 14.70 -10.37 14.09
N ALA A 179 13.66 -10.85 14.79
CA ALA A 179 13.48 -12.28 15.03
C ALA A 179 13.08 -13.06 13.76
N LEU A 180 12.59 -12.37 12.73
CA LEU A 180 12.08 -12.98 11.50
C LEU A 180 13.15 -13.09 10.40
N ASP A 181 14.13 -12.18 10.41
CA ASP A 181 15.15 -12.09 9.38
C ASP A 181 16.48 -11.62 9.99
N PRO A 182 17.53 -12.46 9.99
CA PRO A 182 18.85 -12.12 10.54
C PRO A 182 19.54 -10.92 9.86
N ASP A 183 19.20 -10.60 8.60
CA ASP A 183 19.74 -9.41 7.92
C ASP A 183 19.02 -8.12 8.31
N THR A 184 17.85 -8.22 8.95
CA THR A 184 17.01 -7.06 9.27
C THR A 184 17.22 -6.58 10.71
N TYR A 185 17.34 -5.26 10.87
CA TYR A 185 17.41 -4.57 12.15
C TYR A 185 16.26 -3.59 12.30
N ILE A 186 15.80 -3.40 13.54
CA ILE A 186 14.64 -2.57 13.88
C ILE A 186 15.08 -1.52 14.89
N PHE A 187 14.67 -0.27 14.71
CA PHE A 187 14.83 0.75 15.74
C PHE A 187 13.97 0.40 16.95
N ARG A 188 14.61 0.27 18.13
CA ARG A 188 13.90 -0.12 19.36
C ARG A 188 12.79 0.87 19.73
N HIS A 189 12.97 2.13 19.37
CA HIS A 189 11.99 3.18 19.60
C HIS A 189 11.84 4.05 18.35
N VAL A 190 10.64 4.08 17.77
CA VAL A 190 10.33 4.90 16.58
C VAL A 190 10.68 6.39 16.79
N ILE A 191 10.51 6.91 18.01
CA ILE A 191 10.86 8.31 18.30
C ILE A 191 12.36 8.59 18.13
N VAL A 192 13.23 7.61 18.34
CA VAL A 192 14.68 7.75 18.10
C VAL A 192 14.92 7.90 16.61
N GLN A 193 14.32 7.04 15.78
CA GLN A 193 14.40 7.13 14.33
C GLN A 193 13.85 8.46 13.80
N GLU A 194 12.66 8.87 14.21
CA GLU A 194 12.04 10.15 13.82
C GLU A 194 12.93 11.33 14.21
N SER A 195 13.47 11.32 15.42
CA SER A 195 14.32 12.39 15.93
C SER A 195 15.61 12.51 15.09
N ILE A 196 16.20 11.37 14.71
CA ILE A 196 17.39 11.33 13.83
C ILE A 196 17.04 11.83 12.43
N TYR A 197 15.95 11.32 11.85
CA TYR A 197 15.48 11.67 10.51
C TYR A 197 15.20 13.17 10.36
N ASP A 198 14.54 13.77 11.35
CA ASP A 198 14.17 15.19 11.35
C ASP A 198 15.36 16.15 11.50
N ARG A 199 16.51 15.64 11.97
CA ARG A 199 17.74 16.44 12.12
C ARG A 199 18.51 16.58 10.81
N LEU A 200 18.28 15.67 9.86
CA LEU A 200 18.96 15.69 8.58
C LEU A 200 18.55 16.95 7.81
N LEU A 201 19.55 17.70 7.35
CA LEU A 201 19.31 18.82 6.44
C LEU A 201 18.56 18.31 5.20
N SER A 202 17.59 19.09 4.72
CA SER A 202 16.71 18.71 3.61
C SER A 202 17.48 18.14 2.40
N GLN A 203 18.58 18.77 2.01
CA GLN A 203 19.41 18.32 0.88
C GLN A 203 20.11 16.98 1.13
N HIS A 204 20.60 16.74 2.35
CA HIS A 204 21.23 15.47 2.72
C HIS A 204 20.17 14.35 2.79
N ARG A 205 19.00 14.66 3.35
CA ARG A 205 17.86 13.75 3.39
C ARG A 205 17.39 13.33 2.00
N GLN A 206 17.22 14.28 1.08
CA GLN A 206 16.89 14.00 -0.33
C GLN A 206 17.97 13.14 -1.01
N ARG A 207 19.25 13.43 -0.77
CA ARG A 207 20.37 12.63 -1.30
C ARG A 207 20.31 11.19 -0.80
N LEU A 208 20.10 10.97 0.50
CA LEU A 208 19.96 9.64 1.09
C LEU A 208 18.75 8.90 0.52
N HIS A 209 17.58 9.54 0.44
CA HIS A 209 16.39 8.93 -0.17
C HIS A 209 16.65 8.49 -1.63
N ARG A 210 17.36 9.31 -2.41
CA ARG A 210 17.74 8.93 -3.78
C ARG A 210 18.62 7.68 -3.81
N LEU A 211 19.64 7.61 -2.95
CA LEU A 211 20.54 6.45 -2.90
C LEU A 211 19.80 5.19 -2.46
N VAL A 212 18.91 5.29 -1.46
CA VAL A 212 18.06 4.18 -1.03
C VAL A 212 17.18 3.70 -2.17
N ALA A 213 16.47 4.60 -2.86
CA ALA A 213 15.62 4.25 -3.99
C ALA A 213 16.40 3.54 -5.12
N GLU A 214 17.60 4.04 -5.45
CA GLU A 214 18.45 3.45 -6.48
C GLU A 214 18.97 2.06 -6.12
N GLU A 215 19.35 1.82 -4.85
CA GLU A 215 19.76 0.49 -4.42
C GLU A 215 18.59 -0.49 -4.36
N MET A 216 17.42 -0.06 -3.88
CA MET A 216 16.22 -0.89 -3.90
C MET A 216 15.80 -1.24 -5.34
N GLU A 217 15.89 -0.28 -6.26
CA GLU A 217 15.65 -0.49 -7.69
C GLU A 217 16.62 -1.52 -8.30
N ARG A 218 17.91 -1.46 -7.93
CA ARG A 218 18.91 -2.46 -8.36
C ARG A 218 18.61 -3.85 -7.81
N LEU A 219 18.26 -3.95 -6.52
CA LEU A 219 17.91 -5.21 -5.87
C LEU A 219 16.64 -5.82 -6.45
N GLN A 220 15.66 -4.98 -6.80
CA GLN A 220 14.41 -5.44 -7.41
C GLN A 220 14.60 -6.17 -8.74
N ALA A 221 15.64 -5.84 -9.51
CA ALA A 221 15.95 -6.53 -10.76
C ALA A 221 16.28 -8.03 -10.54
N THR A 222 16.76 -8.39 -9.36
CA THR A 222 17.11 -9.76 -8.98
C THR A 222 16.13 -10.38 -7.98
N ASP A 223 15.41 -9.57 -7.22
CA ASP A 223 14.49 -9.99 -6.19
C ASP A 223 13.12 -9.28 -6.32
N PRO A 224 12.10 -9.96 -6.88
CA PRO A 224 10.75 -9.43 -6.99
C PRO A 224 10.05 -9.14 -5.64
N SER A 225 10.59 -9.60 -4.51
CA SER A 225 10.03 -9.36 -3.18
C SER A 225 10.28 -7.92 -2.69
N VAL A 226 11.25 -7.20 -3.28
CA VAL A 226 11.54 -5.80 -2.96
C VAL A 226 10.33 -4.91 -3.32
N SER A 227 9.80 -4.22 -2.31
CA SER A 227 8.59 -3.39 -2.43
C SER A 227 8.74 -2.27 -3.45
N VAL A 228 7.86 -2.28 -4.47
CA VAL A 228 7.72 -1.18 -5.44
C VAL A 228 7.19 0.08 -4.77
N GLU A 229 6.32 -0.06 -3.77
CA GLU A 229 5.69 1.01 -3.01
C GLU A 229 6.76 1.83 -2.26
N LEU A 230 7.71 1.16 -1.62
CA LEU A 230 8.82 1.83 -0.94
C LEU A 230 9.78 2.52 -1.92
N ILE A 231 10.07 1.92 -3.08
CA ILE A 231 10.89 2.57 -4.11
C ILE A 231 10.23 3.89 -4.55
N ALA A 232 8.92 3.87 -4.83
CA ALA A 232 8.16 5.08 -5.14
C ALA A 232 8.27 6.13 -4.03
N TYR A 233 8.04 5.72 -2.78
CA TYR A 233 8.16 6.60 -1.61
C TYR A 233 9.52 7.29 -1.55
N HIS A 234 10.62 6.54 -1.67
CA HIS A 234 11.96 7.13 -1.61
C HIS A 234 12.24 8.06 -2.79
N PHE A 235 11.77 7.78 -4.02
CA PHE A 235 11.93 8.73 -5.13
C PHE A 235 11.13 10.04 -4.92
N ILE A 236 9.92 9.97 -4.37
CA ILE A 236 9.14 11.17 -4.02
C ILE A 236 9.87 11.99 -2.96
N GLN A 237 10.33 11.35 -1.87
CA GLN A 237 11.07 12.05 -0.81
C GLN A 237 12.42 12.60 -1.29
N ALA A 238 13.01 12.02 -2.33
CA ALA A 238 14.21 12.51 -3.00
C ALA A 238 13.97 13.73 -3.90
N GLY A 239 12.72 14.14 -4.13
CA GLY A 239 12.38 15.19 -5.10
C GLY A 239 12.51 14.74 -6.55
N LEU A 240 12.34 13.44 -6.83
CA LEU A 240 12.45 12.84 -8.16
C LEU A 240 11.13 12.18 -8.61
N PRO A 241 10.02 12.95 -8.72
CA PRO A 241 8.69 12.41 -8.98
C PRO A 241 8.61 11.62 -10.30
N ALA A 242 9.29 12.07 -11.36
CA ALA A 242 9.33 11.38 -12.65
C ALA A 242 9.83 9.92 -12.52
N ARG A 243 10.81 9.65 -11.64
CA ARG A 243 11.31 8.29 -11.40
C ARG A 243 10.34 7.44 -10.57
N ALA A 244 9.49 8.08 -9.75
CA ALA A 244 8.50 7.39 -8.93
C ALA A 244 7.30 6.87 -9.75
N VAL A 245 6.95 7.53 -10.86
CA VAL A 245 5.75 7.24 -11.68
C VAL A 245 5.58 5.74 -11.98
N ARG A 246 6.60 5.11 -12.57
CA ARG A 246 6.55 3.67 -12.93
C ARG A 246 6.31 2.76 -11.73
N TYR A 247 6.81 3.14 -10.55
CA TYR A 247 6.63 2.37 -9.33
C TYR A 247 5.25 2.58 -8.74
N LEU A 248 4.73 3.82 -8.78
CA LEU A 248 3.36 4.14 -8.36
C LEU A 248 2.32 3.43 -9.22
N ILE A 249 2.53 3.38 -10.55
CA ILE A 249 1.69 2.60 -11.47
C ILE A 249 1.69 1.13 -11.08
N ARG A 250 2.87 0.52 -10.89
CA ARG A 250 2.99 -0.89 -10.48
C ARG A 250 2.37 -1.16 -9.11
N SER A 251 2.47 -0.22 -8.16
CA SER A 251 1.80 -0.28 -6.87
C SER A 251 0.27 -0.27 -7.04
N GLY A 252 -0.26 0.59 -7.92
CA GLY A 252 -1.68 0.62 -8.28
C GLY A 252 -2.16 -0.70 -8.88
N GLN A 253 -1.40 -1.25 -9.83
CA GLN A 253 -1.69 -2.55 -10.47
C GLN A 253 -1.70 -3.70 -9.46
N ARG A 254 -0.73 -3.73 -8.53
CA ARG A 254 -0.70 -4.73 -7.44
C ARG A 254 -1.91 -4.59 -6.53
N ALA A 255 -2.27 -3.36 -6.14
CA ALA A 255 -3.44 -3.10 -5.30
C ALA A 255 -4.75 -3.55 -6.00
N GLN A 256 -4.89 -3.31 -7.30
CA GLN A 256 -6.01 -3.84 -8.10
C GLN A 256 -6.02 -5.36 -8.14
N GLY A 257 -4.85 -6.01 -8.29
CA GLY A 257 -4.74 -7.48 -8.23
C GLY A 257 -5.21 -8.09 -6.91
N TYR A 258 -5.14 -7.33 -5.82
CA TYR A 258 -5.68 -7.72 -4.50
C TYR A 258 -7.10 -7.21 -4.23
N ALA A 259 -7.78 -6.65 -5.23
CA ALA A 259 -9.10 -5.99 -5.10
C ALA A 259 -9.13 -4.88 -4.02
N ALA A 260 -7.98 -4.24 -3.78
CA ALA A 260 -7.83 -3.13 -2.83
C ALA A 260 -8.01 -1.78 -3.56
N SER A 261 -9.21 -1.53 -4.09
CA SER A 261 -9.47 -0.40 -4.99
C SER A 261 -9.14 0.97 -4.39
N LYS A 262 -9.35 1.17 -3.07
CA LYS A 262 -8.95 2.41 -2.39
C LYS A 262 -7.43 2.65 -2.45
N LEU A 263 -6.63 1.62 -2.18
CA LEU A 263 -5.17 1.71 -2.23
C LEU A 263 -4.68 1.90 -3.67
N ALA A 264 -5.35 1.29 -4.65
CA ALA A 264 -5.06 1.52 -6.06
C ALA A 264 -5.30 2.99 -6.45
N ILE A 265 -6.44 3.56 -6.05
CA ILE A 265 -6.76 4.98 -6.27
C ILE A 265 -5.69 5.88 -5.64
N GLU A 266 -5.27 5.60 -4.39
CA GLU A 266 -4.21 6.35 -3.70
C GLU A 266 -2.89 6.33 -4.51
N HIS A 267 -2.46 5.16 -4.98
CA HIS A 267 -1.22 5.02 -5.75
C HIS A 267 -1.29 5.69 -7.12
N TYR A 268 -2.37 5.50 -7.88
CA TYR A 268 -2.51 6.14 -9.19
C TYR A 268 -2.70 7.66 -9.07
N THR A 269 -3.40 8.15 -8.04
CA THR A 269 -3.52 9.60 -7.78
C THR A 269 -2.14 10.20 -7.50
N ALA A 270 -1.31 9.52 -6.68
CA ALA A 270 0.06 9.94 -6.47
C ALA A 270 0.89 9.92 -7.76
N ALA A 271 0.66 8.96 -8.66
CA ALA A 271 1.30 8.92 -9.97
C ALA A 271 0.89 10.11 -10.85
N LEU A 272 -0.40 10.48 -10.85
CA LEU A 272 -0.92 11.61 -11.60
C LEU A 272 -0.31 12.93 -11.11
N VAL A 273 -0.22 13.14 -9.80
CA VAL A 273 0.47 14.29 -9.19
C VAL A 273 1.95 14.30 -9.57
N ALA A 274 2.62 13.15 -9.55
CA ALA A 274 4.03 13.06 -9.95
C ALA A 274 4.25 13.43 -11.43
N LEU A 275 3.28 13.11 -12.30
CA LEU A 275 3.30 13.42 -13.73
C LEU A 275 3.13 14.92 -14.03
N GLU A 276 2.51 15.71 -13.13
CA GLU A 276 2.44 17.18 -13.28
C GLU A 276 3.84 17.81 -13.35
N TYR A 277 4.82 17.21 -12.69
CA TYR A 277 6.23 17.62 -12.69
C TYR A 277 7.05 16.95 -13.80
N ALA A 278 6.42 16.12 -14.63
CA ALA A 278 7.07 15.31 -15.66
C ALA A 278 6.19 15.24 -16.94
N PRO A 279 5.94 16.37 -17.63
CA PRO A 279 4.90 16.47 -18.68
C PRO A 279 5.20 15.69 -19.98
N ARG A 280 6.39 15.10 -20.13
CA ARG A 280 6.79 14.32 -21.33
C ARG A 280 6.41 12.84 -21.26
N HIS A 281 5.59 12.45 -20.30
CA HIS A 281 5.21 11.06 -20.01
C HIS A 281 3.73 10.80 -20.35
N GLU A 282 3.34 11.06 -21.60
CA GLU A 282 1.95 10.90 -22.08
C GLU A 282 1.50 9.44 -22.03
N SER A 283 2.38 8.48 -22.34
CA SER A 283 2.08 7.05 -22.25
C SER A 283 1.78 6.62 -20.81
N GLU A 284 2.59 7.06 -19.85
CA GLU A 284 2.35 6.76 -18.43
C GLU A 284 1.12 7.50 -17.90
N ARG A 285 0.83 8.70 -18.40
CA ARG A 285 -0.41 9.42 -18.07
C ARG A 285 -1.63 8.65 -18.53
N LEU A 286 -1.63 8.15 -19.76
CA LEU A 286 -2.70 7.29 -20.29
C LEU A 286 -2.89 6.04 -19.42
N GLU A 287 -1.80 5.37 -19.02
CA GLU A 287 -1.85 4.20 -18.15
C GLU A 287 -2.43 4.52 -16.76
N VAL A 288 -2.07 5.67 -16.18
CA VAL A 288 -2.60 6.14 -14.88
C VAL A 288 -4.08 6.49 -14.95
N GLU A 289 -4.52 7.20 -16.00
CA GLU A 289 -5.94 7.56 -16.19
C GLU A 289 -6.80 6.30 -16.33
N ILE A 290 -6.34 5.31 -17.11
CA ILE A 290 -7.02 4.00 -17.21
C ILE A 290 -7.03 3.28 -15.86
N GLY A 291 -5.90 3.25 -15.16
CA GLY A 291 -5.78 2.62 -13.84
C GLY A 291 -6.72 3.23 -12.80
N LEU A 292 -6.85 4.56 -12.77
CA LEU A 292 -7.82 5.27 -11.92
C LEU A 292 -9.24 4.91 -12.30
N ALA A 293 -9.58 4.98 -13.59
CA ALA A 293 -10.92 4.67 -14.07
C ALA A 293 -11.35 3.24 -13.67
N ASP A 294 -10.48 2.26 -13.89
CA ASP A 294 -10.71 0.87 -13.52
C ASP A 294 -10.90 0.69 -12.00
N ALA A 295 -10.09 1.38 -11.19
CA ALA A 295 -10.18 1.31 -9.73
C ALA A 295 -11.46 1.96 -9.17
N TYR A 296 -11.88 3.09 -9.75
CA TYR A 296 -13.16 3.74 -9.42
C TYR A 296 -14.35 2.88 -9.87
N LEU A 297 -14.29 2.28 -11.06
CA LEU A 297 -15.32 1.38 -11.57
C LEU A 297 -15.51 0.15 -10.65
N GLN A 298 -14.41 -0.47 -10.19
CA GLN A 298 -14.46 -1.57 -9.21
C GLN A 298 -15.10 -1.15 -7.89
N SER A 299 -14.91 0.12 -7.49
CA SER A 299 -15.51 0.72 -6.30
C SER A 299 -16.94 1.23 -6.52
N ARG A 300 -17.49 1.07 -7.73
CA ARG A 300 -18.80 1.60 -8.18
C ARG A 300 -18.94 3.12 -8.06
N GLN A 301 -17.83 3.83 -8.18
CA GLN A 301 -17.74 5.28 -8.29
C GLN A 301 -17.72 5.63 -9.78
N TYR A 302 -18.91 5.63 -10.38
CA TYR A 302 -19.07 5.65 -11.83
C TYR A 302 -18.75 7.02 -12.44
N ASP A 303 -19.15 8.12 -11.80
CA ASP A 303 -18.84 9.48 -12.24
C ASP A 303 -17.32 9.72 -12.37
N GLU A 304 -16.56 9.35 -11.34
CA GLU A 304 -15.09 9.44 -11.34
C GLU A 304 -14.47 8.52 -12.39
N ALA A 305 -14.99 7.28 -12.52
CA ALA A 305 -14.51 6.34 -13.53
C ALA A 305 -14.70 6.89 -14.96
N ILE A 306 -15.88 7.45 -15.25
CA ILE A 306 -16.21 8.05 -16.54
C ILE A 306 -15.28 9.23 -16.83
N SER A 307 -15.07 10.12 -15.84
CA SER A 307 -14.16 11.26 -16.00
C SER A 307 -12.74 10.82 -16.37
N HIS A 308 -12.20 9.80 -15.70
CA HIS A 308 -10.86 9.31 -15.98
C HIS A 308 -10.76 8.55 -17.31
N TYR A 309 -11.79 7.78 -17.71
CA TYR A 309 -11.82 7.18 -19.05
C TYR A 309 -11.91 8.22 -20.17
N GLN A 310 -12.59 9.35 -19.95
CA GLN A 310 -12.63 10.46 -20.92
C GLN A 310 -11.24 11.10 -21.06
N SER A 311 -10.56 11.40 -19.95
CA SER A 311 -9.17 11.86 -19.98
C SER A 311 -8.25 10.87 -20.70
N ALA A 312 -8.42 9.56 -20.48
CA ALA A 312 -7.67 8.52 -21.21
C ALA A 312 -7.97 8.53 -22.70
N LEU A 313 -9.22 8.78 -23.11
CA LEU A 313 -9.62 8.84 -24.52
C LEU A 313 -8.97 10.03 -25.23
N ASP A 314 -8.86 11.19 -24.57
CA ASP A 314 -8.22 12.39 -25.11
C ASP A 314 -6.70 12.22 -25.32
N LEU A 315 -6.06 11.31 -24.57
CA LEU A 315 -4.63 11.01 -24.65
C LEU A 315 -4.30 9.82 -25.58
N CYS A 316 -5.31 9.12 -26.08
CA CYS A 316 -5.11 7.85 -26.78
C CYS A 316 -5.09 8.04 -28.30
N ASP A 317 -3.94 7.76 -28.92
CA ASP A 317 -3.80 7.79 -30.39
C ASP A 317 -4.09 6.45 -31.08
N ASN A 318 -3.99 5.32 -30.35
CA ASN A 318 -4.15 3.99 -30.91
C ASN A 318 -5.64 3.63 -31.10
N LEU A 319 -6.06 3.35 -32.33
CA LEU A 319 -7.45 3.01 -32.67
C LEU A 319 -8.02 1.83 -31.86
N GLU A 320 -7.25 0.76 -31.67
CA GLU A 320 -7.73 -0.40 -30.90
C GLU A 320 -7.96 -0.04 -29.43
N GLN A 321 -7.09 0.78 -28.86
CA GLN A 321 -7.22 1.23 -27.48
C GLN A 321 -8.36 2.24 -27.32
N ARG A 322 -8.55 3.15 -28.30
CA ARG A 322 -9.72 4.04 -28.34
C ARG A 322 -11.04 3.26 -28.39
N ILE A 323 -11.13 2.20 -29.20
CA ILE A 323 -12.31 1.32 -29.21
C ILE A 323 -12.54 0.69 -27.85
N ARG A 324 -11.49 0.14 -27.22
CA ARG A 324 -11.61 -0.44 -25.87
C ARG A 324 -12.10 0.57 -24.84
N LEU A 325 -11.60 1.81 -24.88
CA LEU A 325 -12.06 2.90 -24.01
C LEU A 325 -13.53 3.27 -24.25
N HIS A 326 -13.98 3.28 -25.50
CA HIS A 326 -15.40 3.46 -25.81
C HIS A 326 -16.26 2.30 -25.29
N GLN A 327 -15.79 1.05 -25.36
CA GLN A 327 -16.49 -0.09 -24.76
C GLN A 327 -16.59 0.04 -23.23
N THR A 328 -15.51 0.44 -22.53
CA THR A 328 -15.54 0.61 -21.07
C THR A 328 -16.42 1.78 -20.65
N LEU A 329 -16.37 2.92 -21.36
CA LEU A 329 -17.29 4.04 -21.16
C LEU A 329 -18.75 3.65 -21.37
N SER A 330 -19.04 2.88 -22.42
CA SER A 330 -20.38 2.35 -22.66
C SER A 330 -20.87 1.52 -21.48
N ALA A 331 -20.04 0.58 -21.00
CA ALA A 331 -20.36 -0.25 -19.85
C ALA A 331 -20.57 0.57 -18.56
N ALA A 332 -19.76 1.61 -18.32
CA ALA A 332 -19.89 2.50 -17.17
C ALA A 332 -21.23 3.27 -17.20
N TYR A 333 -21.55 3.95 -18.31
CA TYR A 333 -22.84 4.64 -18.46
C TYR A 333 -24.04 3.68 -18.39
N ALA A 334 -23.89 2.48 -18.95
CA ALA A 334 -24.93 1.46 -18.88
C ALA A 334 -25.16 0.96 -17.44
N ALA A 335 -24.13 0.94 -16.58
CA ALA A 335 -24.24 0.60 -15.17
C ALA A 335 -24.99 1.69 -14.38
N GLU A 336 -24.86 2.95 -14.76
CA GLU A 336 -25.68 4.08 -14.27
C GLU A 336 -27.08 4.15 -14.91
N ASN A 337 -27.42 3.18 -15.77
CA ASN A 337 -28.67 3.14 -16.53
C ASN A 337 -28.85 4.30 -17.52
N ASN A 338 -27.76 4.99 -17.90
CA ASN A 338 -27.75 5.98 -18.96
C ASN A 338 -27.50 5.32 -20.33
N LEU A 339 -28.54 4.66 -20.86
CA LEU A 339 -28.44 3.86 -22.09
C LEU A 339 -28.15 4.71 -23.34
N GLU A 340 -28.59 5.97 -23.36
CA GLU A 340 -28.36 6.88 -24.48
C GLU A 340 -26.86 7.22 -24.63
N ARG A 341 -26.20 7.60 -23.52
CA ARG A 341 -24.74 7.82 -23.54
C ARG A 341 -23.96 6.53 -23.76
N ALA A 342 -24.44 5.42 -23.20
CA ALA A 342 -23.82 4.11 -23.45
C ALA A 342 -23.83 3.77 -24.94
N TRP A 343 -24.96 4.00 -25.62
CA TRP A 343 -25.10 3.80 -27.06
C TRP A 343 -24.21 4.76 -27.87
N ALA A 344 -24.16 6.05 -27.51
CA ALA A 344 -23.32 7.03 -28.21
C ALA A 344 -21.82 6.63 -28.23
N HIS A 345 -21.31 6.01 -27.16
CA HIS A 345 -19.94 5.50 -27.17
C HIS A 345 -19.76 4.25 -28.05
N LEU A 346 -20.78 3.40 -28.17
CA LEU A 346 -20.73 2.29 -29.12
C LEU A 346 -20.81 2.78 -30.57
N GLU A 347 -21.57 3.83 -30.86
CA GLU A 347 -21.57 4.48 -32.18
C GLU A 347 -20.17 4.99 -32.53
N ALA A 348 -19.50 5.69 -31.60
CA ALA A 348 -18.11 6.13 -31.82
C ALA A 348 -17.15 4.95 -32.09
N ALA A 349 -17.30 3.83 -31.37
CA ALA A 349 -16.51 2.62 -31.64
C ALA A 349 -16.83 2.00 -33.02
N LEU A 350 -18.10 2.00 -33.45
CA LEU A 350 -18.53 1.52 -34.76
C LEU A 350 -18.01 2.40 -35.90
N GLU A 351 -17.96 3.72 -35.70
CA GLU A 351 -17.36 4.67 -36.64
C GLU A 351 -15.89 4.33 -36.89
N ILE A 352 -15.08 4.18 -35.84
CA ILE A 352 -13.66 3.78 -35.96
C ILE A 352 -13.53 2.43 -36.68
N LEU A 353 -14.40 1.46 -36.38
CA LEU A 353 -14.43 0.17 -37.06
C LEU A 353 -14.79 0.28 -38.55
N SER A 354 -15.48 1.34 -38.97
CA SER A 354 -15.93 1.53 -40.37
C SER A 354 -14.87 2.14 -41.28
N GLU A 355 -13.86 2.81 -40.71
CA GLU A 355 -12.78 3.50 -41.46
C GLU A 355 -11.80 2.54 -42.15
N GLY A 356 -11.98 1.22 -42.00
CA GLY A 356 -11.31 0.19 -42.81
C GLY A 356 -9.95 -0.28 -42.30
N GLU A 357 -9.44 0.29 -41.20
CA GLU A 357 -8.15 -0.13 -40.62
C GLU A 357 -8.24 -1.45 -39.83
N ILE A 358 -9.44 -1.80 -39.34
CA ILE A 358 -9.66 -3.00 -38.52
C ILE A 358 -10.40 -4.07 -39.34
N PRO A 359 -9.82 -5.28 -39.53
CA PRO A 359 -10.44 -6.33 -40.32
C PRO A 359 -11.88 -6.66 -39.91
N ALA A 360 -12.72 -7.02 -40.88
CA ALA A 360 -14.12 -7.41 -40.64
C ALA A 360 -14.24 -8.66 -39.74
N THR A 361 -13.21 -9.51 -39.72
CA THR A 361 -13.14 -10.72 -38.90
C THR A 361 -12.43 -10.49 -37.56
N SER A 362 -12.10 -9.24 -37.21
CA SER A 362 -11.36 -8.97 -35.98
C SER A 362 -12.19 -9.28 -34.74
N VAL A 363 -11.52 -9.82 -33.73
CA VAL A 363 -12.13 -10.11 -32.43
C VAL A 363 -12.68 -8.83 -31.77
N ILE A 364 -12.01 -7.69 -31.97
CA ILE A 364 -12.44 -6.38 -31.46
C ILE A 364 -13.84 -6.04 -32.00
N ARG A 365 -14.08 -6.23 -33.29
CA ARG A 365 -15.39 -5.98 -33.92
C ARG A 365 -16.48 -6.86 -33.32
N GLY A 366 -16.20 -8.15 -33.15
CA GLY A 366 -17.13 -9.08 -32.52
C GLY A 366 -17.49 -8.68 -31.09
N ARG A 367 -16.54 -8.18 -30.30
CA ARG A 367 -16.81 -7.66 -28.94
C ARG A 367 -17.70 -6.42 -28.96
N VAL A 368 -17.41 -5.43 -29.82
CA VAL A 368 -18.25 -4.22 -29.95
C VAL A 368 -19.68 -4.59 -30.34
N PHE A 369 -19.86 -5.55 -31.26
CA PHE A 369 -21.19 -6.02 -31.65
C PHE A 369 -21.93 -6.72 -30.51
N ALA A 370 -21.23 -7.49 -29.67
CA ALA A 370 -21.81 -8.11 -28.48
C ALA A 370 -22.29 -7.07 -27.46
N ASP A 371 -21.57 -5.95 -27.31
CA ASP A 371 -21.96 -4.83 -26.45
C ASP A 371 -23.16 -4.07 -27.05
N CYS A 372 -23.16 -3.83 -28.37
CA CYS A 372 -24.28 -3.23 -29.10
C CYS A 372 -25.57 -4.04 -28.90
N ALA A 373 -25.49 -5.37 -29.00
CA ALA A 373 -26.63 -6.25 -28.79
C ALA A 373 -27.25 -6.09 -27.40
N GLN A 374 -26.42 -6.00 -26.36
CA GLN A 374 -26.87 -5.84 -24.97
C GLN A 374 -27.53 -4.48 -24.74
N ILE A 375 -26.93 -3.39 -25.24
CA ILE A 375 -27.50 -2.04 -25.08
C ILE A 375 -28.83 -1.92 -25.84
N GLU A 376 -28.88 -2.40 -27.08
CA GLU A 376 -30.11 -2.37 -27.91
C GLU A 376 -31.23 -3.20 -27.29
N TRP A 377 -30.90 -4.34 -26.68
CA TRP A 377 -31.85 -5.13 -25.93
C TRP A 377 -32.42 -4.33 -24.75
N ARG A 378 -31.55 -3.70 -23.94
CA ARG A 378 -31.95 -2.87 -22.80
C ARG A 378 -32.77 -1.64 -23.21
N MET A 379 -32.53 -1.10 -24.40
CA MET A 379 -33.33 -0.01 -25.00
C MET A 379 -34.67 -0.50 -25.58
N GLY A 380 -34.88 -1.82 -25.69
CA GLY A 380 -36.11 -2.41 -26.24
C GLY A 380 -36.11 -2.62 -27.76
N ASN A 381 -35.00 -2.35 -28.44
CA ASN A 381 -34.82 -2.48 -29.89
C ASN A 381 -34.53 -3.92 -30.30
N ARG A 382 -35.50 -4.82 -30.08
CA ARG A 382 -35.34 -6.28 -30.22
C ARG A 382 -34.74 -6.74 -31.55
N ARG A 383 -35.16 -6.15 -32.67
CA ARG A 383 -34.65 -6.51 -34.01
C ARG A 383 -33.16 -6.16 -34.18
N ARG A 384 -32.74 -5.00 -33.68
CA ARG A 384 -31.34 -4.57 -33.72
C ARG A 384 -30.49 -5.42 -32.78
N ALA A 385 -31.00 -5.70 -31.58
CA ALA A 385 -30.36 -6.60 -30.62
C ALA A 385 -30.10 -8.01 -31.21
N GLU A 386 -31.09 -8.57 -31.91
CA GLU A 386 -30.95 -9.85 -32.61
C GLU A 386 -29.87 -9.82 -33.69
N LEU A 387 -29.89 -8.78 -34.54
CA LEU A 387 -28.91 -8.62 -35.62
C LEU A 387 -27.49 -8.55 -35.06
N TRP A 388 -27.24 -7.64 -34.12
CA TRP A 388 -25.93 -7.46 -33.49
C TRP A 388 -25.45 -8.74 -32.81
N ALA A 389 -26.31 -9.43 -32.06
CA ALA A 389 -25.92 -10.65 -31.37
C ALA A 389 -25.57 -11.80 -32.34
N ARG A 390 -26.25 -11.89 -33.48
CA ARG A 390 -25.92 -12.88 -34.53
C ARG A 390 -24.58 -12.57 -35.19
N GLU A 391 -24.35 -11.30 -35.54
CA GLU A 391 -23.08 -10.88 -36.15
C GLU A 391 -21.90 -11.05 -35.18
N ALA A 392 -22.09 -10.68 -33.90
CA ALA A 392 -21.11 -10.90 -32.85
C ALA A 392 -20.76 -12.38 -32.72
N ALA A 393 -21.77 -13.26 -32.64
CA ALA A 393 -21.55 -14.71 -32.55
C ALA A 393 -20.82 -15.26 -33.79
N ALA A 394 -21.20 -14.83 -34.99
CA ALA A 394 -20.56 -15.27 -36.23
C ALA A 394 -19.07 -14.92 -36.30
N ILE A 395 -18.66 -13.76 -35.77
CA ILE A 395 -17.25 -13.33 -35.71
C ILE A 395 -16.50 -14.05 -34.59
N LEU A 396 -17.12 -14.22 -33.43
CA LEU A 396 -16.44 -14.70 -32.23
C LEU A 396 -16.43 -16.23 -32.08
N GLU A 397 -17.28 -16.95 -32.82
CA GLU A 397 -17.30 -18.42 -32.81
C GLU A 397 -15.91 -18.99 -33.11
N GLY A 398 -15.46 -19.94 -32.27
CA GLY A 398 -14.11 -20.54 -32.38
C GLY A 398 -12.99 -19.74 -31.72
N THR A 399 -13.27 -18.54 -31.16
CA THR A 399 -12.29 -17.74 -30.40
C THR A 399 -12.38 -18.00 -28.88
N SER A 400 -11.43 -17.48 -28.12
CA SER A 400 -11.41 -17.52 -26.64
C SER A 400 -12.30 -16.46 -25.98
N GLU A 401 -13.09 -15.69 -26.74
CA GLU A 401 -13.98 -14.63 -26.24
C GLU A 401 -15.29 -15.19 -25.64
N HIS A 402 -15.17 -16.08 -24.66
CA HIS A 402 -16.31 -16.76 -24.06
C HIS A 402 -17.29 -15.82 -23.35
N ASN A 403 -16.81 -14.70 -22.77
CA ASN A 403 -17.69 -13.71 -22.14
C ASN A 403 -18.62 -13.05 -23.16
N SER A 404 -18.06 -12.56 -24.27
CA SER A 404 -18.79 -11.86 -25.33
C SER A 404 -19.73 -12.81 -26.09
N LEU A 405 -19.28 -14.06 -26.32
CA LEU A 405 -20.13 -15.13 -26.88
C LEU A 405 -21.30 -15.46 -25.97
N ALA A 406 -21.06 -15.64 -24.67
CA ALA A 406 -22.12 -15.91 -23.72
C ALA A 406 -23.16 -14.78 -23.71
N ALA A 407 -22.73 -13.52 -23.66
CA ALA A 407 -23.62 -12.37 -23.67
C ALA A 407 -24.45 -12.27 -24.97
N SER A 408 -23.84 -12.57 -26.12
CA SER A 408 -24.52 -12.60 -27.42
C SER A 408 -25.61 -13.69 -27.43
N TYR A 409 -25.30 -14.90 -26.99
CA TYR A 409 -26.30 -15.99 -26.93
C TYR A 409 -27.38 -15.75 -25.87
N GLN A 410 -27.06 -15.13 -24.73
CA GLN A 410 -28.08 -14.72 -23.76
C GLN A 410 -29.06 -13.72 -24.38
N THR A 411 -28.54 -12.73 -25.11
CA THR A 411 -29.37 -11.74 -25.82
C THR A 411 -30.30 -12.43 -26.83
N LEU A 412 -29.78 -13.36 -27.64
CA LEU A 412 -30.61 -14.15 -28.57
C LEU A 412 -31.65 -15.00 -27.84
N GLY A 413 -31.26 -15.66 -26.75
CA GLY A 413 -32.16 -16.44 -25.91
C GLY A 413 -33.33 -15.59 -25.39
N GLN A 414 -33.04 -14.38 -24.91
CA GLN A 414 -34.03 -13.43 -24.41
C GLN A 414 -34.95 -12.91 -25.53
N VAL A 415 -34.39 -12.55 -26.68
CA VAL A 415 -35.17 -12.11 -27.86
C VAL A 415 -36.15 -13.21 -28.30
N TYR A 416 -35.69 -14.44 -28.50
CA TYR A 416 -36.55 -15.53 -28.96
C TYR A 416 -37.55 -16.01 -27.91
N ALA A 417 -37.22 -15.90 -26.62
CA ALA A 417 -38.19 -16.14 -25.55
C ALA A 417 -39.35 -15.15 -25.63
N MET A 418 -39.07 -13.86 -25.84
CA MET A 418 -40.11 -12.84 -26.02
C MET A 418 -40.94 -13.04 -27.29
N LEU A 419 -40.35 -13.61 -28.35
CA LEU A 419 -41.06 -13.94 -29.60
C LEU A 419 -41.85 -15.26 -29.52
N GLY A 420 -41.87 -15.93 -28.37
CA GLY A 420 -42.57 -17.22 -28.17
C GLY A 420 -41.86 -18.44 -28.77
N GLN A 421 -40.63 -18.28 -29.27
CA GLN A 421 -39.83 -19.35 -29.85
C GLN A 421 -39.00 -20.07 -28.76
N HIS A 422 -39.70 -20.74 -27.85
CA HIS A 422 -39.08 -21.31 -26.63
C HIS A 422 -38.00 -22.38 -26.90
N SER A 423 -38.11 -23.16 -27.98
CA SER A 423 -37.10 -24.15 -28.35
C SER A 423 -35.78 -23.49 -28.76
N LEU A 424 -35.86 -22.44 -29.57
CA LEU A 424 -34.70 -21.68 -30.03
C LEU A 424 -34.08 -20.89 -28.87
N ALA A 425 -34.90 -20.29 -28.02
CA ALA A 425 -34.46 -19.63 -26.80
C ALA A 425 -33.68 -20.58 -25.88
N SER A 426 -34.19 -21.78 -25.65
CA SER A 426 -33.54 -22.82 -24.85
C SER A 426 -32.19 -23.24 -25.46
N SER A 427 -32.13 -23.42 -26.79
CA SER A 427 -30.90 -23.75 -27.50
C SER A 427 -29.82 -22.68 -27.30
N TYR A 428 -30.15 -21.39 -27.47
CA TYR A 428 -29.19 -20.32 -27.25
C TYR A 428 -28.76 -20.19 -25.79
N ASN A 429 -29.67 -20.35 -24.84
CA ASN A 429 -29.33 -20.35 -23.42
C ASN A 429 -28.36 -21.47 -23.05
N LEU A 430 -28.49 -22.66 -23.64
CA LEU A 430 -27.53 -23.77 -23.46
C LEU A 430 -26.15 -23.44 -24.03
N ARG A 431 -26.08 -22.75 -25.17
CA ARG A 431 -24.81 -22.28 -25.73
C ARG A 431 -24.16 -21.21 -24.84
N ALA A 432 -24.96 -20.29 -24.31
CA ALA A 432 -24.49 -19.28 -23.36
C ALA A 432 -23.91 -19.91 -22.09
N THR A 433 -24.60 -20.89 -21.49
CA THR A 433 -24.12 -21.57 -20.27
C THR A 433 -22.84 -22.36 -20.52
N ALA A 434 -22.69 -22.98 -21.68
CA ALA A 434 -21.45 -23.67 -22.06
C ALA A 434 -20.25 -22.70 -22.07
N HIS A 435 -20.41 -21.50 -22.65
CA HIS A 435 -19.36 -20.48 -22.64
C HIS A 435 -19.11 -19.89 -21.24
N LEU A 436 -20.16 -19.66 -20.43
CA LEU A 436 -19.99 -19.23 -19.04
C LEU A 436 -19.23 -20.26 -18.18
N ARG A 437 -19.46 -21.56 -18.38
CA ARG A 437 -18.68 -22.63 -17.74
C ARG A 437 -17.20 -22.56 -18.14
N ALA A 438 -16.90 -22.30 -19.42
CA ALA A 438 -15.53 -22.13 -19.89
C ALA A 438 -14.79 -20.92 -19.28
N THR A 439 -15.51 -19.92 -18.78
CA THR A 439 -14.93 -18.76 -18.07
C THR A 439 -14.72 -18.99 -16.56
N GLY A 440 -15.12 -20.15 -16.02
CA GLY A 440 -15.09 -20.42 -14.57
C GLY A 440 -16.15 -19.67 -13.75
N ARG A 441 -17.04 -18.90 -14.39
CA ARG A 441 -18.14 -18.16 -13.73
C ARG A 441 -19.31 -19.06 -13.29
N LEU A 442 -19.43 -20.25 -13.85
CA LEU A 442 -20.34 -21.30 -13.40
C LEU A 442 -19.50 -22.48 -12.92
N GLN A 443 -19.59 -22.84 -11.64
CA GLN A 443 -19.03 -24.10 -11.17
C GLN A 443 -19.67 -25.27 -11.94
N PRO A 444 -18.94 -26.36 -12.21
CA PRO A 444 -19.55 -27.55 -12.77
C PRO A 444 -20.66 -28.01 -11.82
N GLU A 445 -21.87 -28.23 -12.36
CA GLU A 445 -22.95 -28.85 -11.62
C GLU A 445 -22.41 -30.13 -10.99
N SER A 446 -22.38 -30.19 -9.66
CA SER A 446 -22.19 -31.47 -8.97
C SER A 446 -23.26 -32.40 -9.51
N ALA A 447 -22.85 -33.46 -10.19
CA ALA A 447 -23.75 -34.47 -10.74
C ALA A 447 -24.73 -34.90 -9.63
N ALA A 448 -25.98 -34.43 -9.73
CA ALA A 448 -27.05 -34.92 -8.91
C ALA A 448 -27.23 -36.39 -9.30
N ALA A 449 -26.71 -37.29 -8.47
CA ALA A 449 -27.01 -38.70 -8.58
C ALA A 449 -28.54 -38.87 -8.56
N PRO A 450 -29.13 -39.65 -9.48
CA PRO A 450 -30.56 -39.88 -9.45
C PRO A 450 -30.88 -40.62 -8.15
N THR A 451 -31.67 -39.99 -7.29
CA THR A 451 -32.30 -40.67 -6.16
C THR A 451 -33.35 -41.61 -6.75
N THR A 452 -32.95 -42.85 -7.01
CA THR A 452 -33.86 -43.97 -7.24
C THR A 452 -34.74 -44.15 -6.01
N ARG A 453 -36.06 -44.01 -6.20
CA ARG A 453 -37.06 -44.67 -5.37
C ARG A 453 -37.23 -46.10 -5.84
#